data_AF-A0A6I3HE16-F1
#
_entry.id   AF-A0A6I3HE16-F1
#
_cell.length_a   1.000
_cell.length_b   1.000
_cell.length_c   1.000
_cell.angle_alpha   90.00
_cell.angle_beta   90.00
_cell.angle_gamma   90.00
#
_symmetry.space_group_name_H-M   'P 1'
#
loop_
_entity.id
_entity.type
_entity.pdbx_description
1 polymer ?
#
loop_
_entity_poly.entity_id
_entity_poly.type
_entity_poly.pdbx_seq_one_letter_code
_entity_poly.pdbx_strand_id
1 'polypeptide(L)'
;MLRSPDDIARTARDSFIELLPRAQPSYQPANGALVNLPAIFAANEPTEVGPIYRTLSGYRVRITASAQWRWRFGDGQSLVTASPGGRYPNTSVRHTYLNARSRTVRLTTSWTGEFSVDGQGPFLIAGGPIRLGSSLAVKVRPATAQLIASN
;
A
#
# COMPACT_ATOMS: atom_id res chain seq x y z
N MET A 1 -14.93 -35.17 13.67
CA MET A 1 -14.51 -34.94 12.28
C MET A 1 -13.17 -34.21 12.32
N LEU A 2 -12.06 -34.91 12.02
CA LEU A 2 -10.77 -34.25 11.81
C LEU A 2 -10.85 -33.48 10.48
N ARG A 3 -10.74 -32.15 10.51
CA ARG A 3 -10.60 -31.35 9.28
C ARG A 3 -9.18 -31.51 8.73
N SER A 4 -9.03 -31.59 7.42
CA SER A 4 -7.72 -31.84 6.80
C SER A 4 -6.80 -30.62 6.92
N PRO A 5 -5.48 -30.77 6.76
CA PRO A 5 -4.54 -29.63 6.67
C PRO A 5 -4.95 -28.59 5.61
N ASP A 6 -5.55 -29.03 4.50
CA ASP A 6 -6.03 -28.15 3.43
C ASP A 6 -7.18 -27.24 3.90
N ASP A 7 -8.04 -27.72 4.80
CA ASP A 7 -9.13 -26.92 5.36
C ASP A 7 -8.60 -25.78 6.25
N ILE A 8 -7.55 -26.05 7.03
CA ILE A 8 -6.92 -25.03 7.87
C ILE A 8 -6.22 -24.00 7.00
N ALA A 9 -5.46 -24.43 5.98
CA ALA A 9 -4.76 -23.52 5.08
C ALA A 9 -5.73 -22.61 4.31
N ARG A 10 -6.87 -23.16 3.86
CA ARG A 10 -7.96 -22.40 3.22
C ARG A 10 -8.56 -21.38 4.17
N THR A 11 -8.95 -21.81 5.37
CA THR A 11 -9.55 -20.91 6.38
C THR A 11 -8.57 -19.82 6.82
N ALA A 12 -7.27 -20.13 6.93
CA ALA A 12 -6.24 -19.16 7.23
C ALA A 12 -6.08 -18.13 6.10
N ARG A 13 -6.17 -18.55 4.83
CA ARG A 13 -6.18 -17.64 3.68
C ARG A 13 -7.40 -16.72 3.67
N ASP A 14 -8.59 -17.25 3.94
CA ASP A 14 -9.82 -16.45 3.97
C ASP A 14 -9.73 -15.39 5.09
N SER A 15 -9.34 -15.81 6.30
CA SER A 15 -9.06 -14.91 7.42
C SER A 15 -7.97 -13.88 7.10
N PHE A 16 -6.90 -14.28 6.42
CA PHE A 16 -5.85 -13.37 5.98
C PHE A 16 -6.40 -12.28 5.05
N ILE A 17 -7.20 -12.65 4.03
CA ILE A 17 -7.80 -11.70 3.09
C ILE A 17 -8.72 -10.71 3.80
N GLU A 18 -9.52 -11.17 4.76
CA GLU A 18 -10.43 -10.34 5.55
C GLU A 18 -9.70 -9.27 6.39
N LEU A 19 -8.46 -9.56 6.81
CA LEU A 19 -7.67 -8.67 7.65
C LEU A 19 -6.91 -7.59 6.88
N LEU A 20 -6.84 -7.68 5.54
CA LEU A 20 -6.03 -6.75 4.75
C LEU A 20 -6.70 -5.37 4.67
N PRO A 21 -5.99 -4.28 5.06
CA PRO A 21 -6.51 -2.94 4.90
C PRO A 21 -6.59 -2.55 3.42
N ARG A 22 -7.44 -1.57 3.13
CA ARG A 22 -7.52 -0.93 1.82
C ARG A 22 -6.86 0.43 1.86
N ALA A 23 -5.98 0.69 0.89
CA ALA A 23 -5.24 1.94 0.83
C ALA A 23 -6.16 3.14 0.60
N GLN A 24 -5.93 4.20 1.36
CA GLN A 24 -6.53 5.51 1.14
C GLN A 24 -5.44 6.50 0.76
N PRO A 25 -4.88 6.42 -0.45
CA PRO A 25 -3.68 7.18 -0.80
C PRO A 25 -3.93 8.70 -0.76
N SER A 26 -2.91 9.45 -0.36
CA SER A 26 -2.90 10.91 -0.36
C SER A 26 -1.63 11.46 -1.01
N TYR A 27 -1.63 12.76 -1.31
CA TYR A 27 -0.46 13.46 -1.84
C TYR A 27 -0.32 14.87 -1.26
N GLN A 28 0.89 15.42 -1.32
CA GLN A 28 1.20 16.79 -0.96
C GLN A 28 1.96 17.49 -2.09
N PRO A 29 1.72 18.80 -2.32
CA PRO A 29 0.75 19.64 -1.62
C PRO A 29 -0.72 19.29 -1.90
N ALA A 30 -1.60 19.41 -0.91
CA ALA A 30 -3.03 19.05 -1.02
C ALA A 30 -3.80 19.92 -2.03
N ASN A 31 -3.33 21.15 -2.28
CA ASN A 31 -3.89 22.08 -3.26
C ASN A 31 -3.42 21.82 -4.70
N GLY A 32 -2.61 20.79 -4.94
CA GLY A 32 -2.12 20.39 -6.26
C GLY A 32 -0.61 20.20 -6.30
N ALA A 33 -0.17 19.22 -7.10
CA ALA A 33 1.22 19.10 -7.50
C ALA A 33 1.58 20.26 -8.44
N LEU A 34 2.84 20.66 -8.43
CA LEU A 34 3.37 21.69 -9.33
C LEU A 34 4.28 21.03 -10.37
N VAL A 35 4.22 21.51 -11.61
CA VAL A 35 5.16 21.11 -12.65
C VAL A 35 6.60 21.37 -12.19
N ASN A 36 7.50 20.42 -12.46
CA ASN A 36 8.93 20.45 -12.12
C ASN A 36 9.25 20.47 -10.61
N LEU A 37 8.26 20.28 -9.74
CA LEU A 37 8.46 20.13 -8.29
C LEU A 37 7.97 18.77 -7.80
N PRO A 38 8.65 18.17 -6.81
CA PRO A 38 8.27 16.86 -6.29
C PRO A 38 6.95 16.95 -5.53
N ALA A 39 5.97 16.17 -5.94
CA ALA A 39 4.82 15.81 -5.11
C ALA A 39 5.18 14.60 -4.25
N ILE A 40 4.80 14.63 -2.98
CA ILE A 40 5.03 13.54 -2.02
C ILE A 40 3.75 12.72 -1.91
N PHE A 41 3.87 11.39 -1.82
CA PHE A 41 2.72 10.48 -1.75
C PHE A 41 2.78 9.62 -0.50
N ALA A 42 1.61 9.22 -0.02
CA ALA A 42 1.44 8.27 1.07
C ALA A 42 0.35 7.27 0.71
N ALA A 43 0.58 5.98 0.93
CA ALA A 43 -0.41 4.92 0.78
C ALA A 43 -1.46 4.95 1.92
N ASN A 44 -1.06 5.49 3.08
CA ASN A 44 -1.84 5.49 4.33
C ASN A 44 -2.27 4.06 4.73
N GLU A 45 -1.34 3.13 4.60
CA GLU A 45 -1.43 1.74 5.05
C GLU A 45 -0.20 1.40 5.88
N PRO A 46 -0.32 0.44 6.82
CA PRO A 46 0.85 -0.05 7.53
C PRO A 46 1.72 -0.92 6.61
N THR A 47 3.01 -1.02 6.92
CA THR A 47 3.93 -1.98 6.25
C THR A 47 3.66 -3.42 6.65
N GLU A 48 3.11 -3.62 7.85
CA GLU A 48 2.78 -4.94 8.38
C GLU A 48 1.42 -4.94 9.05
N VAL A 49 0.75 -6.09 9.02
CA VAL A 49 -0.47 -6.36 9.81
C VAL A 49 -0.21 -7.54 10.72
N GLY A 50 -0.58 -7.35 11.99
CA GLY A 50 -0.49 -8.39 13.03
C GLY A 50 0.75 -8.29 13.91
N PRO A 51 1.04 -9.36 14.70
CA PRO A 51 0.35 -10.64 14.67
C PRO A 51 -1.11 -10.60 15.11
N ILE A 52 -1.97 -11.30 14.38
CA ILE A 52 -3.39 -11.47 14.72
C ILE A 52 -3.63 -12.93 15.10
N TYR A 53 -4.28 -13.15 16.24
CA TYR A 53 -4.62 -14.48 16.72
C TYR A 53 -6.10 -14.78 16.45
N ARG A 54 -6.38 -15.95 15.89
CA ARG A 54 -7.74 -16.45 15.61
C ARG A 54 -7.84 -17.92 16.01
N THR A 55 -9.05 -18.35 16.38
CA THR A 55 -9.36 -19.78 16.50
C THR A 55 -10.03 -20.22 15.22
N LEU A 56 -9.32 -21.01 14.41
CA LEU A 56 -9.81 -21.49 13.11
C LEU A 56 -9.90 -23.01 13.16
N SER A 57 -11.10 -23.55 12.93
CA SER A 57 -11.36 -25.00 12.98
C SER A 57 -10.89 -25.67 14.29
N GLY A 58 -10.91 -24.95 15.41
CA GLY A 58 -10.47 -25.44 16.73
C GLY A 58 -8.98 -25.22 17.04
N TYR A 59 -8.18 -24.75 16.08
CA TYR A 59 -6.74 -24.49 16.26
C TYR A 59 -6.45 -23.02 16.51
N ARG A 60 -5.43 -22.71 17.31
CA ARG A 60 -4.93 -21.35 17.50
C ARG A 60 -4.04 -20.97 16.33
N VAL A 61 -4.52 -20.06 15.50
CA VAL A 61 -3.80 -19.56 14.33
C VAL A 61 -3.26 -18.16 14.59
N ARG A 62 -1.97 -17.94 14.32
CA ARG A 62 -1.33 -16.61 14.30
C ARG A 62 -1.10 -16.22 12.86
N ILE A 63 -1.53 -15.03 12.45
CA ILE A 63 -1.40 -14.52 11.07
C ILE A 63 -0.59 -13.21 11.08
N THR A 64 0.34 -13.08 10.15
CA THR A 64 1.08 -11.84 9.86
C THR A 64 1.04 -11.53 8.37
N ALA A 65 1.01 -10.25 8.01
CA ALA A 65 1.04 -9.79 6.63
C ALA A 65 2.10 -8.70 6.44
N SER A 66 2.74 -8.65 5.27
CA SER A 66 3.67 -7.60 4.86
C SER A 66 3.27 -7.02 3.51
N ALA A 67 3.39 -5.70 3.37
CA ALA A 67 2.98 -4.96 2.18
C ALA A 67 4.16 -4.58 1.27
N GLN A 68 3.89 -4.57 -0.03
CA GLN A 68 4.70 -3.90 -1.04
C GLN A 68 3.80 -3.07 -1.95
N TRP A 69 4.22 -1.86 -2.28
CA TRP A 69 3.42 -0.93 -3.07
C TRP A 69 3.98 -0.76 -4.48
N ARG A 70 3.08 -0.67 -5.45
CA ARG A 70 3.37 -0.20 -6.81
C ARG A 70 2.52 1.02 -7.11
N TRP A 71 3.18 2.15 -7.31
CA TRP A 71 2.61 3.40 -7.77
C TRP A 71 2.71 3.49 -9.30
N ARG A 72 1.62 3.90 -9.96
CA ARG A 72 1.64 4.35 -11.36
C ARG A 72 1.11 5.77 -11.39
N PHE A 73 1.92 6.72 -11.81
CA PHE A 73 1.63 8.15 -11.62
C PHE A 73 0.71 8.76 -12.70
N GLY A 74 0.29 7.96 -13.69
CA GLY A 74 -0.66 8.41 -14.72
C GLY A 74 -0.03 9.22 -15.86
N ASP A 75 1.30 9.26 -15.93
CA ASP A 75 2.11 9.88 -16.99
C ASP A 75 3.12 8.89 -17.62
N GLY A 76 2.91 7.59 -17.40
CA GLY A 76 3.79 6.51 -17.86
C GLY A 76 4.86 6.10 -16.86
N GLN A 77 5.13 6.90 -15.83
CA GLN A 77 6.10 6.57 -14.79
C GLN A 77 5.49 5.72 -13.67
N SER A 78 6.33 4.91 -13.03
CA SER A 78 5.94 4.03 -11.92
C SER A 78 7.05 3.83 -10.91
N LEU A 79 6.68 3.47 -9.69
CA LEU A 79 7.60 3.16 -8.59
C LEU A 79 7.12 1.91 -7.85
N VAL A 80 8.03 0.97 -7.60
CA VAL A 80 7.79 -0.15 -6.67
C VAL A 80 8.62 0.11 -5.41
N THR A 81 8.03 -0.05 -4.23
CA THR A 81 8.67 0.26 -2.96
C THR A 81 8.11 -0.61 -1.82
N ALA A 82 8.93 -0.82 -0.79
CA ALA A 82 8.54 -1.42 0.49
C ALA A 82 8.25 -0.35 1.58
N SER A 83 8.21 0.92 1.21
CA SER A 83 7.78 2.02 2.09
C SER A 83 6.40 2.53 1.69
N PRO A 84 5.48 2.77 2.64
CA PRO A 84 4.17 3.34 2.33
C PRO A 84 4.24 4.81 1.89
N GLY A 85 5.41 5.44 1.92
CA GLY A 85 5.51 6.89 1.79
C GLY A 85 5.11 7.59 3.09
N GLY A 86 4.68 8.84 2.98
CA GLY A 86 4.24 9.60 4.15
C GLY A 86 4.01 11.07 3.82
N ARG A 87 3.63 11.83 4.84
CA ARG A 87 3.64 13.30 4.76
C ARG A 87 5.06 13.82 4.94
N TYR A 88 5.35 14.99 4.38
CA TYR A 88 6.60 15.72 4.66
C TYR A 88 6.87 15.75 6.19
N PRO A 89 8.10 15.49 6.64
CA PRO A 89 9.35 15.40 5.87
C PRO A 89 9.65 14.03 5.23
N ASN A 90 8.75 13.05 5.31
CA ASN A 90 8.96 11.77 4.62
C ASN A 90 8.80 11.93 3.11
N THR A 91 9.90 11.83 2.35
CA THR A 91 9.92 11.95 0.88
C THR A 91 10.25 10.62 0.19
N SER A 92 10.08 9.48 0.86
CA SER A 92 10.44 8.15 0.34
C SER A 92 9.63 7.76 -0.90
N VAL A 93 8.41 8.29 -1.04
CA VAL A 93 7.59 8.18 -2.25
C VAL A 93 7.32 9.59 -2.75
N ARG A 94 7.95 9.95 -3.86
CA ARG A 94 7.79 11.24 -4.53
C ARG A 94 7.79 11.08 -6.04
N HIS A 95 7.15 12.01 -6.73
CA HIS A 95 7.13 12.06 -8.18
C HIS A 95 7.07 13.50 -8.69
N THR A 96 7.79 13.78 -9.77
CA THR A 96 7.82 15.11 -10.41
C THR A 96 7.15 15.05 -11.77
N TYR A 97 6.10 15.85 -11.96
CA TYR A 97 5.39 15.92 -13.23
C TYR A 97 5.99 16.99 -14.14
N LEU A 98 6.05 16.70 -15.44
CA LEU A 98 6.62 17.61 -16.44
C LEU A 98 5.57 18.48 -17.15
N ASN A 99 4.28 18.16 -17.02
CA ASN A 99 3.20 18.85 -17.73
C ASN A 99 2.01 19.10 -16.81
N ALA A 100 1.42 20.29 -16.91
CA ALA A 100 0.23 20.68 -16.17
C ALA A 100 -1.01 19.96 -16.73
N ARG A 101 -1.37 18.84 -16.13
CA ARG A 101 -2.55 18.04 -16.48
C ARG A 101 -2.96 17.20 -15.28
N SER A 102 -4.26 17.12 -15.01
CA SER A 102 -4.78 16.19 -14.00
C SER A 102 -4.40 14.75 -14.31
N ARG A 103 -3.98 14.01 -13.30
CA ARG A 103 -3.56 12.61 -13.39
C ARG A 103 -4.41 11.73 -12.49
N THR A 104 -4.63 10.49 -12.92
CA THR A 104 -5.14 9.44 -12.06
C THR A 104 -3.96 8.56 -11.63
N VAL A 105 -3.52 8.73 -10.40
CA VAL A 105 -2.50 7.89 -9.79
C VAL A 105 -3.17 6.58 -9.36
N ARG A 106 -2.58 5.45 -9.74
CA ARG A 106 -3.04 4.11 -9.34
C ARG A 106 -2.03 3.51 -8.37
N LEU A 107 -2.52 3.06 -7.23
CA LEU A 107 -1.76 2.32 -6.23
C LEU A 107 -2.20 0.86 -6.26
N THR A 108 -1.24 -0.05 -6.26
CA THR A 108 -1.48 -1.47 -6.01
C THR A 108 -0.64 -1.90 -4.82
N THR A 109 -1.30 -2.31 -3.75
CA THR A 109 -0.67 -2.93 -2.58
C THR A 109 -0.68 -4.43 -2.76
N SER A 110 0.47 -5.07 -2.63
CA SER A 110 0.64 -6.52 -2.68
C SER A 110 0.96 -7.02 -1.28
N TRP A 111 0.08 -7.83 -0.73
CA TRP A 111 0.20 -8.39 0.62
C TRP A 111 0.66 -9.84 0.54
N THR A 112 1.81 -10.13 1.14
CA THR A 112 2.26 -11.49 1.43
C THR A 112 1.99 -11.81 2.88
N GLY A 113 1.65 -13.06 3.18
CA GLY A 113 1.30 -13.45 4.54
C GLY A 113 1.89 -14.78 4.94
N GLU A 114 2.04 -14.92 6.24
CA GLU A 114 2.42 -16.15 6.91
C GLU A 114 1.45 -16.44 8.03
N PHE A 115 1.26 -17.72 8.33
CA PHE A 115 0.49 -18.15 9.49
C PHE A 115 1.18 -19.30 10.22
N SER A 116 0.88 -19.45 11.51
CA SER A 116 1.26 -20.63 12.30
C SER A 116 0.04 -21.21 13.00
N VAL A 117 0.05 -22.52 13.28
CA VAL A 117 -1.07 -23.29 13.86
C VAL A 117 -0.57 -23.99 15.11
N ASP A 118 -1.13 -23.66 16.28
CA ASP A 118 -0.69 -24.18 17.59
C ASP A 118 0.83 -24.11 17.80
N GLY A 119 1.46 -23.06 17.27
CA GLY A 119 2.91 -22.84 17.34
C GLY A 119 3.73 -23.51 16.22
N GLN A 120 3.12 -24.36 15.38
CA GLN A 120 3.76 -24.95 14.20
C GLN A 120 3.75 -23.97 13.01
N GLY A 121 4.89 -23.77 12.36
CA GLY A 121 5.06 -22.83 11.24
C GLY A 121 6.36 -21.99 11.37
N PRO A 122 6.49 -20.86 10.65
CA PRO A 122 5.47 -20.25 9.79
C PRO A 122 5.23 -21.02 8.49
N PHE A 123 4.00 -20.96 8.00
CA PHE A 123 3.58 -21.42 6.68
C PHE A 123 3.15 -20.22 5.84
N LEU A 124 3.49 -20.23 4.55
CA LEU A 124 3.03 -19.18 3.64
C LEU A 124 1.53 -19.29 3.40
N ILE A 125 0.85 -18.15 3.30
CA ILE A 125 -0.53 -18.09 2.78
C ILE A 125 -0.49 -18.53 1.32
N ALA A 126 -1.12 -19.68 1.03
CA ALA A 126 -1.16 -20.29 -0.31
C ALA A 126 -1.80 -19.35 -1.32
N GLY A 127 -1.45 -19.45 -2.62
CA GLY A 127 -2.05 -18.64 -3.70
C GLY A 127 -1.35 -17.29 -3.98
N GLY A 128 -0.18 -17.06 -3.38
CA GLY A 128 0.66 -15.90 -3.65
C GLY A 128 0.12 -14.57 -3.10
N PRO A 129 0.78 -13.44 -3.43
CA PRO A 129 0.41 -12.14 -2.88
C PRO A 129 -1.00 -11.71 -3.26
N ILE A 130 -1.77 -11.23 -2.29
CA ILE A 130 -3.08 -10.61 -2.52
C ILE A 130 -2.87 -9.17 -2.95
N ARG A 131 -3.48 -8.77 -4.09
CA ARG A 131 -3.31 -7.44 -4.67
C ARG A 131 -4.58 -6.61 -4.49
N LEU A 132 -4.46 -5.48 -3.80
CA LEU A 132 -5.55 -4.52 -3.60
C LEU A 132 -5.22 -3.23 -4.36
N GLY A 133 -6.20 -2.71 -5.10
CA GLY A 133 -6.07 -1.51 -5.91
C GLY A 133 -6.80 -0.32 -5.30
N SER A 134 -6.16 0.84 -5.33
CA SER A 134 -6.77 2.15 -5.05
C SER A 134 -6.33 3.18 -6.09
N SER A 135 -7.06 4.28 -6.19
CA SER A 135 -6.71 5.38 -7.09
C SER A 135 -6.94 6.74 -6.47
N LEU A 136 -6.16 7.72 -6.90
CA LEU A 136 -6.19 9.09 -6.41
C LEU A 136 -6.11 10.06 -7.57
N ALA A 137 -6.99 11.06 -7.60
CA ALA A 137 -6.91 12.15 -8.55
C ALA A 137 -5.87 13.18 -8.06
N VAL A 138 -4.91 13.53 -8.93
CA VAL A 138 -3.88 14.52 -8.66
C VAL A 138 -4.04 15.66 -9.64
N LYS A 139 -4.31 16.86 -9.13
CA LYS A 139 -4.28 18.08 -9.93
C LYS A 139 -2.83 18.54 -10.07
N VAL A 140 -2.32 18.59 -11.30
CA VAL A 140 -0.99 19.14 -11.59
C VAL A 140 -1.17 20.52 -12.19
N ARG A 141 -0.54 21.52 -11.59
CA ARG A 141 -0.66 22.93 -11.94
C ARG A 141 0.68 23.46 -12.46
N PRO A 142 0.68 24.50 -13.30
CA PRO A 142 1.91 25.20 -13.64
C PRO A 142 2.61 25.76 -12.40
N ALA A 143 3.93 25.73 -12.37
CA ALA A 143 4.68 26.51 -11.40
C ALA A 143 4.67 27.98 -11.85
N THR A 144 4.21 28.89 -10.99
CA THR A 144 4.34 30.33 -11.23
C THR A 144 5.49 30.82 -10.37
N ALA A 145 6.56 31.30 -11.00
CA ALA A 145 7.57 32.05 -10.28
C ALA A 145 7.04 33.46 -10.04
N GLN A 146 6.89 33.87 -8.78
CA GLN A 146 6.73 35.28 -8.44
C GLN A 146 8.09 35.78 -7.97
N LEU A 147 8.70 36.66 -8.78
CA LEU A 147 9.90 37.38 -8.38
C LEU A 147 9.45 38.49 -7.42
N ILE A 148 9.79 38.38 -6.14
CA ILE A 148 9.63 39.48 -5.19
C ILE A 148 10.91 40.31 -5.31
N ALA A 149 10.82 41.46 -5.97
CA ALA A 149 11.88 42.45 -5.88
C ALA A 149 11.82 43.09 -4.49
N SER A 150 12.84 42.87 -3.66
CA SER A 150 13.06 43.65 -2.44
C SER A 150 13.69 44.98 -2.83
N ASN A 151 13.04 46.08 -2.47
CA ASN A 151 13.53 47.46 -2.65
C ASN A 151 14.38 47.88 -1.45
#